data_AF-A0A352JPE4-F1
#
_entry.id   AF-A0A352JPE4-F1
#
_cell.length_a   1.000
_cell.length_b   1.000
_cell.length_c   1.000
_cell.angle_alpha   90.00
_cell.angle_beta   90.00
_cell.angle_gamma   90.00
#
_symmetry.space_group_name_H-M   'P 1'
#
loop_
_entity.id
_entity.type
_entity.pdbx_description
1 polymer ?
#
loop_
_entity_poly.entity_id
_entity_poly.type
_entity_poly.pdbx_seq_one_letter_code
_entity_poly.pdbx_strand_id
1 'polypeptide(L)'
;KAVTYEKNPGGGDPAYLSKALVICADEMRDLGQHTTVSGWLSNSFTVDAQRLIEQPSGSSTSPTQPTGQQVIDVMQEGWGFSSNQNHGDFSYYASRTSGFNVSDRSDVWGDTVLFEFDGGYSRLANNNKPSIHYSTSCDVGAIDFDKGVFYPGPYYTTYSLAESYLSQPGGGAAFLGYGRWGWLIGSLTLENKFIRRMLVDSTCNLGVAEALSKIDYPTYSDIIYGHNLYGDPEMPFWISVEGTLSIVGPEQVMEKQNQVVLFHVFDGENPVEGAKVCLYKKDEIFLIGNTNDQGDASFEIEPDSVGTMTVTATLPRHIPAQNLIGIQSLSGVNGETLLPTKPEMAQNYPNPFNSSTTISFSLSHAGQVHISIFDIGGRLVNIITDEIFTAGQNRIIWNGRNETGYEVASGLYFCRFESEGFSDIKQLTLIR
;
A
#
# COMPACT_ATOMS: atom_id res chain seq x y z
N LYS A 1 0.17 -11.25 -6.98
CA LYS A 1 1.17 -10.24 -7.35
C LYS A 1 0.89 -8.87 -6.72
N ALA A 2 -0.28 -8.24 -6.96
CA ALA A 2 -0.65 -6.97 -6.31
C ALA A 2 -0.53 -7.02 -4.76
N VAL A 3 -1.12 -8.03 -4.11
CA VAL A 3 -0.97 -8.22 -2.65
C VAL A 3 0.49 -8.34 -2.21
N THR A 4 1.33 -9.04 -2.98
CA THR A 4 2.77 -9.16 -2.69
C THR A 4 3.46 -7.81 -2.81
N TYR A 5 3.16 -7.05 -3.86
CA TYR A 5 3.70 -5.71 -4.11
C TYR A 5 3.35 -4.75 -2.96
N GLU A 6 2.10 -4.75 -2.51
CA GLU A 6 1.60 -3.82 -1.48
C GLU A 6 1.93 -4.23 -0.04
N LYS A 7 2.11 -5.52 0.25
CA LYS A 7 2.37 -6.00 1.62
C LYS A 7 3.83 -6.27 1.92
N ASN A 8 4.58 -6.78 0.96
CA ASN A 8 5.97 -7.19 1.17
C ASN A 8 6.71 -7.31 -0.18
N PRO A 9 6.96 -6.18 -0.86
CA PRO A 9 7.56 -6.18 -2.18
C PRO A 9 8.93 -6.87 -2.16
N GLY A 10 9.19 -7.71 -3.15
CA GLY A 10 10.46 -8.44 -3.24
C GLY A 10 10.65 -9.50 -2.16
N GLY A 11 9.62 -9.83 -1.37
CA GLY A 11 9.74 -10.74 -0.23
C GLY A 11 10.67 -10.23 0.86
N GLY A 12 10.75 -8.90 1.04
CA GLY A 12 11.65 -8.23 1.99
C GLY A 12 12.89 -7.61 1.35
N ASP A 13 13.08 -7.77 0.03
CA ASP A 13 14.11 -7.10 -0.77
C ASP A 13 13.46 -6.06 -1.72
N PRO A 14 13.11 -4.85 -1.22
CA PRO A 14 12.44 -3.83 -2.02
C PRO A 14 13.40 -3.08 -2.97
N ALA A 15 14.69 -3.43 -3.02
CA ALA A 15 15.69 -2.68 -3.79
C ALA A 15 15.42 -2.64 -5.30
N TYR A 16 14.56 -3.52 -5.81
CA TYR A 16 14.13 -3.50 -7.21
C TYR A 16 13.18 -2.33 -7.52
N LEU A 17 12.44 -1.81 -6.53
CA LEU A 17 11.44 -0.75 -6.70
C LEU A 17 12.07 0.55 -7.22
N SER A 18 13.33 0.83 -6.87
CA SER A 18 14.08 2.00 -7.33
C SER A 18 14.85 1.77 -8.64
N LYS A 19 14.57 0.67 -9.35
CA LYS A 19 15.17 0.35 -10.66
C LYS A 19 14.14 0.46 -11.78
N ALA A 20 14.56 1.05 -12.89
CA ALA A 20 13.75 1.11 -14.11
C ALA A 20 14.47 0.54 -15.32
N LEU A 21 13.74 -0.17 -16.17
CA LEU A 21 14.24 -0.74 -17.43
C LEU A 21 13.59 -0.04 -18.62
N VAL A 22 14.37 0.31 -19.63
CA VAL A 22 13.87 0.87 -20.89
C VAL A 22 14.26 -0.06 -22.04
N ILE A 23 13.26 -0.49 -22.79
CA ILE A 23 13.36 -1.37 -23.96
C ILE A 23 12.97 -0.55 -25.19
N CYS A 24 13.80 -0.52 -26.22
CA CYS A 24 13.54 0.33 -27.38
C CYS A 24 14.21 -0.17 -28.66
N ALA A 25 13.41 -0.33 -29.70
CA ALA A 25 13.80 -0.88 -31.00
C ALA A 25 13.24 -0.02 -32.14
N ASP A 26 13.64 -0.36 -33.38
CA ASP A 26 13.11 0.25 -34.61
C ASP A 26 13.24 1.80 -34.59
N GLU A 27 12.33 2.52 -35.24
CA GLU A 27 12.32 3.99 -35.36
C GLU A 27 12.34 4.72 -34.01
N MET A 28 11.73 4.17 -32.95
CA MET A 28 11.75 4.76 -31.60
C MET A 28 13.19 4.89 -31.05
N ARG A 29 14.04 3.91 -31.39
CA ARG A 29 15.45 3.90 -30.96
C ARG A 29 16.22 5.03 -31.63
N ASP A 30 16.08 5.19 -32.94
CA ASP A 30 16.77 6.24 -33.71
C ASP A 30 16.18 7.64 -33.43
N LEU A 31 14.92 7.72 -32.99
CA LEU A 31 14.29 8.95 -32.45
C LEU A 31 14.73 9.30 -31.02
N GLY A 32 15.56 8.48 -30.38
CA GLY A 32 16.07 8.75 -29.04
C GLY A 32 15.04 8.64 -27.91
N GLN A 33 13.97 7.86 -28.10
CA GLN A 33 12.92 7.71 -27.09
C GLN A 33 13.45 7.07 -25.80
N HIS A 34 14.33 6.07 -25.91
CA HIS A 34 14.99 5.45 -24.76
C HIS A 34 15.77 6.44 -23.89
N THR A 35 16.50 7.38 -24.52
CA THR A 35 17.23 8.44 -23.82
C THR A 35 16.26 9.43 -23.16
N THR A 36 15.17 9.75 -23.86
CA THR A 36 14.13 10.67 -23.39
C THR A 36 13.42 10.12 -22.14
N VAL A 37 12.93 8.89 -22.20
CA VAL A 37 12.26 8.20 -21.07
C VAL A 37 13.22 8.03 -19.89
N SER A 38 14.47 7.62 -20.17
CA SER A 38 15.49 7.51 -19.13
C SER A 38 15.73 8.83 -18.40
N GLY A 39 15.76 9.95 -19.14
CA GLY A 39 15.90 11.29 -18.54
C GLY A 39 14.77 11.65 -17.58
N TRP A 40 13.54 11.19 -17.83
CA TRP A 40 12.40 11.43 -16.92
C TRP A 40 12.48 10.61 -15.64
N LEU A 41 13.02 9.39 -15.73
CA LEU A 41 13.09 8.44 -14.62
C LEU A 41 14.33 8.64 -13.73
N SER A 42 15.41 9.22 -14.28
CA SER A 42 16.74 9.27 -13.63
C SER A 42 16.80 10.00 -12.28
N ASN A 43 15.81 10.84 -11.95
CA ASN A 43 15.75 11.51 -10.65
C ASN A 43 15.22 10.60 -9.52
N SER A 44 14.52 9.52 -9.87
CA SER A 44 13.85 8.63 -8.92
C SER A 44 14.27 7.17 -9.04
N PHE A 45 14.88 6.80 -10.18
CA PHE A 45 15.30 5.45 -10.48
C PHE A 45 16.76 5.36 -10.88
N THR A 46 17.37 4.22 -10.58
CA THR A 46 18.51 3.71 -11.34
C THR A 46 17.97 3.13 -12.66
N VAL A 47 18.27 3.78 -13.77
CA VAL A 47 17.71 3.43 -15.08
C VAL A 47 18.72 2.63 -15.91
N ASP A 48 18.27 1.51 -16.47
CA ASP A 48 18.95 0.81 -17.55
C ASP A 48 18.25 1.07 -18.87
N ALA A 49 18.90 1.85 -19.72
CA ALA A 49 18.44 2.17 -21.07
C ALA A 49 19.49 1.81 -22.13
N GLN A 50 20.35 0.82 -21.84
CA GLN A 50 21.49 0.46 -22.70
C GLN A 50 21.51 -1.02 -23.09
N ARG A 51 21.10 -1.94 -22.20
CA ARG A 51 21.18 -3.37 -22.51
C ARG A 51 20.14 -3.83 -23.53
N LEU A 52 18.97 -3.19 -23.54
CA LEU A 52 17.82 -3.58 -24.37
C LEU A 52 17.43 -2.51 -25.40
N ILE A 53 18.44 -1.87 -26.00
CA ILE A 53 18.26 -1.00 -27.15
C ILE A 53 18.78 -1.67 -28.42
N GLU A 54 18.07 -1.47 -29.54
CA GLU A 54 18.47 -2.05 -30.81
C GLU A 54 19.87 -1.57 -31.26
N GLN A 55 20.68 -2.47 -31.79
CA GLN A 55 22.02 -2.16 -32.30
C GLN A 55 22.25 -2.74 -33.71
N PRO A 56 23.06 -2.06 -34.54
CA PRO A 56 23.74 -0.78 -34.30
C PRO A 56 22.84 0.45 -34.51
N SER A 57 21.67 0.26 -35.13
CA SER A 57 20.61 1.26 -35.31
C SER A 57 19.26 0.64 -35.52
N GLY A 58 18.19 1.40 -35.27
CA GLY A 58 16.81 0.98 -35.52
C GLY A 58 16.51 0.79 -37.02
N SER A 59 17.29 1.49 -37.84
CA SER A 59 17.29 1.41 -39.30
C SER A 59 18.21 0.31 -39.86
N SER A 60 18.87 -0.48 -39.02
CA SER A 60 19.86 -1.45 -39.47
C SER A 60 19.21 -2.62 -40.22
N THR A 61 19.67 -2.93 -41.43
CA THR A 61 19.24 -4.14 -42.17
C THR A 61 19.85 -5.44 -41.61
N SER A 62 20.59 -5.38 -40.51
CA SER A 62 21.25 -6.54 -39.88
C SER A 62 21.43 -6.28 -38.37
N PRO A 63 20.33 -6.13 -37.61
CA PRO A 63 20.40 -5.79 -36.20
C PRO A 63 20.98 -6.96 -35.39
N THR A 64 21.83 -6.66 -34.41
CA THR A 64 22.58 -7.68 -33.64
C THR A 64 22.00 -7.98 -32.27
N GLN A 65 21.21 -7.07 -31.70
CA GLN A 65 20.57 -7.20 -30.37
C GLN A 65 19.48 -6.12 -30.20
N PRO A 66 18.57 -6.24 -29.21
CA PRO A 66 18.36 -7.42 -28.34
C PRO A 66 17.52 -8.51 -29.02
N THR A 67 17.80 -9.77 -28.69
CA THR A 67 16.88 -10.89 -28.97
C THR A 67 15.75 -10.90 -27.94
N GLY A 68 14.63 -11.54 -28.28
CA GLY A 68 13.53 -11.75 -27.32
C GLY A 68 14.00 -12.44 -26.03
N GLN A 69 14.91 -13.42 -26.15
CA GLN A 69 15.52 -14.08 -25.00
C GLN A 69 16.31 -13.11 -24.12
N GLN A 70 17.14 -12.24 -24.71
CA GLN A 70 17.90 -11.25 -23.94
C GLN A 70 16.97 -10.30 -23.18
N VAL A 71 15.82 -9.96 -23.76
CA VAL A 71 14.81 -9.16 -23.06
C VAL A 71 14.25 -9.90 -21.84
N ILE A 72 13.84 -11.16 -21.99
CA ILE A 72 13.36 -11.98 -20.88
C ILE A 72 14.41 -12.13 -19.78
N ASP A 73 15.66 -12.43 -20.16
CA ASP A 73 16.79 -12.62 -19.25
C ASP A 73 17.09 -11.38 -18.40
N VAL A 74 16.92 -10.18 -18.97
CA VAL A 74 17.10 -8.92 -18.24
C VAL A 74 15.85 -8.59 -17.42
N MET A 75 14.63 -8.81 -17.95
CA MET A 75 13.39 -8.53 -17.23
C MET A 75 13.25 -9.33 -15.93
N GLN A 76 13.79 -10.56 -15.88
CA GLN A 76 13.76 -11.40 -14.66
C GLN A 76 14.68 -10.91 -13.53
N GLU A 77 15.58 -9.94 -13.77
CA GLU A 77 16.50 -9.39 -12.75
C GLU A 77 15.77 -8.58 -11.66
N GLY A 78 14.54 -8.15 -11.91
CA GLY A 78 13.69 -7.41 -10.99
C GLY A 78 13.79 -5.89 -11.17
N TRP A 79 12.67 -5.29 -11.57
CA TRP A 79 12.55 -3.86 -11.92
C TRP A 79 11.25 -3.32 -11.33
N GLY A 80 11.29 -2.16 -10.67
CA GLY A 80 10.09 -1.52 -10.13
C GLY A 80 9.20 -1.02 -11.26
N PHE A 81 9.83 -0.48 -12.31
CA PHE A 81 9.17 0.01 -13.50
C PHE A 81 9.88 -0.49 -14.77
N SER A 82 9.14 -0.77 -15.83
CA SER A 82 9.70 -1.04 -17.14
C SER A 82 8.91 -0.32 -18.23
N SER A 83 9.61 0.30 -19.17
CA SER A 83 9.05 1.01 -20.32
C SER A 83 9.45 0.31 -21.61
N ASN A 84 8.49 0.05 -22.48
CA ASN A 84 8.66 -0.65 -23.75
C ASN A 84 8.23 0.25 -24.92
N GLN A 85 9.21 0.66 -25.74
CA GLN A 85 9.06 1.55 -26.89
C GLN A 85 9.34 0.81 -28.20
N ASN A 86 8.41 -0.08 -28.58
CA ASN A 86 8.57 -1.02 -29.67
C ASN A 86 7.28 -1.13 -30.49
N HIS A 87 7.37 -1.60 -31.74
CA HIS A 87 6.20 -2.12 -32.44
C HIS A 87 5.73 -3.42 -31.79
N GLY A 88 4.44 -3.70 -31.86
CA GLY A 88 3.89 -4.96 -31.35
C GLY A 88 2.59 -5.32 -32.02
N ASP A 89 2.09 -6.46 -31.58
CA ASP A 89 0.85 -7.10 -31.99
C ASP A 89 0.20 -7.69 -30.73
N PHE A 90 -0.94 -8.36 -30.87
CA PHE A 90 -1.73 -8.86 -29.75
C PHE A 90 -0.91 -9.77 -28.81
N SER A 91 0.01 -10.56 -29.36
CA SER A 91 0.74 -11.59 -28.63
C SER A 91 2.23 -11.32 -28.42
N TYR A 92 2.77 -10.23 -29.00
CA TYR A 92 4.21 -9.98 -28.96
C TYR A 92 4.58 -8.51 -29.18
N TYR A 93 5.82 -8.16 -28.87
CA TYR A 93 6.45 -6.95 -29.43
C TYR A 93 7.82 -7.27 -30.02
N ALA A 94 8.23 -6.45 -30.99
CA ALA A 94 9.53 -6.57 -31.65
C ALA A 94 10.63 -6.01 -30.76
N SER A 95 11.56 -6.86 -30.33
CA SER A 95 12.78 -6.45 -29.63
C SER A 95 13.87 -5.94 -30.56
N ARG A 96 13.83 -6.29 -31.85
CA ARG A 96 14.64 -5.71 -32.93
C ARG A 96 14.05 -5.99 -34.31
N THR A 97 14.35 -5.18 -35.32
CA THR A 97 13.81 -5.30 -36.69
C THR A 97 14.87 -5.06 -37.77
N SER A 98 14.84 -5.80 -38.89
CA SER A 98 15.74 -5.55 -40.03
C SER A 98 15.34 -4.33 -40.87
N GLY A 99 15.63 -3.14 -40.36
CA GLY A 99 15.16 -1.86 -40.90
C GLY A 99 13.78 -1.50 -40.37
N PHE A 100 13.30 -0.30 -40.74
CA PHE A 100 12.08 0.23 -40.18
C PHE A 100 10.83 -0.51 -40.66
N ASN A 101 10.00 -0.96 -39.71
CA ASN A 101 8.72 -1.62 -39.99
C ASN A 101 8.84 -2.88 -40.88
N VAL A 102 9.97 -3.60 -40.82
CA VAL A 102 10.21 -4.82 -41.61
C VAL A 102 9.87 -6.08 -40.79
N SER A 103 9.62 -7.20 -41.48
CA SER A 103 9.14 -8.47 -40.92
C SER A 103 10.21 -9.35 -40.27
N ASP A 104 11.50 -9.15 -40.53
CA ASP A 104 12.57 -9.94 -39.90
C ASP A 104 12.79 -9.43 -38.47
N ARG A 105 11.92 -9.88 -37.55
CA ARG A 105 11.87 -9.43 -36.16
C ARG A 105 12.48 -10.45 -35.23
N SER A 106 13.06 -9.98 -34.12
CA SER A 106 13.10 -10.81 -32.92
C SER A 106 12.01 -10.30 -32.00
N ASP A 107 11.21 -11.22 -31.47
CA ASP A 107 10.01 -10.85 -30.73
C ASP A 107 10.05 -11.36 -29.29
N VAL A 108 9.41 -10.61 -28.41
CA VAL A 108 9.06 -11.04 -27.05
C VAL A 108 7.60 -11.44 -27.06
N TRP A 109 7.35 -12.72 -26.80
CA TRP A 109 6.02 -13.31 -26.84
C TRP A 109 5.36 -13.30 -25.45
N GLY A 110 4.02 -13.31 -25.43
CA GLY A 110 3.26 -13.51 -24.20
C GLY A 110 3.41 -14.93 -23.64
N ASP A 111 3.32 -15.94 -24.49
CA ASP A 111 3.46 -17.35 -24.11
C ASP A 111 4.60 -18.06 -24.83
N THR A 112 4.73 -19.37 -24.61
CA THR A 112 5.70 -20.21 -25.33
C THR A 112 5.23 -20.44 -26.76
N VAL A 113 5.84 -19.76 -27.72
CA VAL A 113 5.73 -20.14 -29.13
C VAL A 113 6.70 -21.29 -29.41
N LEU A 114 6.17 -22.42 -29.89
CA LEU A 114 6.88 -23.71 -30.00
C LEU A 114 7.99 -23.77 -31.06
N PHE A 115 8.14 -22.77 -31.94
CA PHE A 115 8.96 -22.88 -33.15
C PHE A 115 10.17 -21.95 -33.24
N GLU A 116 10.24 -20.86 -32.47
CA GLU A 116 11.39 -19.94 -32.49
C GLU A 116 11.93 -19.66 -31.08
N PHE A 117 12.40 -20.71 -30.42
CA PHE A 117 12.96 -20.67 -29.06
C PHE A 117 11.90 -20.64 -27.95
N ASP A 118 12.16 -21.47 -26.95
CA ASP A 118 11.29 -21.70 -25.80
C ASP A 118 11.34 -20.46 -24.87
N GLY A 119 10.33 -19.59 -24.90
CA GLY A 119 10.08 -18.66 -23.77
C GLY A 119 9.68 -17.21 -24.03
N GLY A 120 8.37 -16.93 -23.98
CA GLY A 120 7.82 -15.59 -23.74
C GLY A 120 7.77 -15.22 -22.24
N TYR A 121 6.81 -14.39 -21.85
CA TYR A 121 6.59 -14.01 -20.45
C TYR A 121 6.32 -15.19 -19.50
N SER A 122 5.96 -16.36 -20.02
CA SER A 122 5.89 -17.63 -19.27
C SER A 122 7.20 -18.03 -18.57
N ARG A 123 8.35 -17.49 -18.97
CA ARG A 123 9.64 -17.72 -18.32
C ARG A 123 10.01 -16.70 -17.26
N LEU A 124 9.24 -15.62 -17.12
CA LEU A 124 9.45 -14.67 -16.05
C LEU A 124 9.15 -15.37 -14.71
N ALA A 125 10.20 -15.59 -13.94
CA ALA A 125 10.08 -15.97 -12.54
C ALA A 125 10.14 -14.74 -11.62
N ASN A 126 11.04 -13.79 -11.95
CA ASN A 126 11.35 -12.52 -11.26
C ASN A 126 11.29 -12.55 -9.71
N ASN A 127 11.40 -13.72 -9.10
CA ASN A 127 11.59 -14.00 -7.67
C ASN A 127 10.82 -13.05 -6.73
N ASN A 128 9.49 -12.95 -6.88
CA ASN A 128 8.61 -12.07 -6.09
C ASN A 128 8.88 -10.56 -6.24
N LYS A 129 9.46 -10.12 -7.35
CA LYS A 129 9.71 -8.71 -7.69
C LYS A 129 8.78 -8.25 -8.82
N PRO A 130 7.46 -8.17 -8.59
CA PRO A 130 6.51 -7.79 -9.62
C PRO A 130 6.73 -6.35 -10.07
N SER A 131 6.91 -6.15 -11.36
CA SER A 131 7.09 -4.81 -11.96
C SER A 131 5.76 -4.18 -12.36
N ILE A 132 5.82 -2.88 -12.65
CA ILE A 132 4.81 -2.16 -13.41
C ILE A 132 5.36 -1.96 -14.81
N HIS A 133 4.68 -2.49 -15.82
CA HIS A 133 5.13 -2.44 -17.20
C HIS A 133 4.29 -1.45 -18.00
N TYR A 134 4.92 -0.49 -18.65
CA TYR A 134 4.30 0.49 -19.53
C TYR A 134 4.75 0.23 -20.96
N SER A 135 3.82 0.00 -21.87
CA SER A 135 4.12 -0.35 -23.26
C SER A 135 3.42 0.61 -24.22
N THR A 136 4.17 1.12 -25.20
CA THR A 136 3.61 1.94 -26.28
C THR A 136 3.29 1.14 -27.54
N SER A 137 3.52 -0.18 -27.51
CA SER A 137 3.25 -1.10 -28.61
C SER A 137 1.75 -1.25 -28.91
N CYS A 138 1.42 -1.48 -30.17
CA CYS A 138 0.07 -1.77 -30.62
C CYS A 138 -0.41 -3.15 -30.12
N ASP A 139 -1.71 -3.26 -29.90
CA ASP A 139 -2.51 -4.47 -29.66
C ASP A 139 -2.13 -5.32 -28.43
N VAL A 140 -1.03 -5.02 -27.74
CA VAL A 140 -0.52 -5.79 -26.59
C VAL A 140 -1.52 -5.96 -25.43
N GLY A 141 -2.53 -5.09 -25.33
CA GLY A 141 -3.62 -5.13 -24.36
C GLY A 141 -4.97 -5.60 -24.93
N ALA A 142 -5.02 -6.15 -26.14
CA ALA A 142 -6.25 -6.55 -26.81
C ALA A 142 -6.87 -7.82 -26.20
N ILE A 143 -7.45 -7.69 -25.00
CA ILE A 143 -8.06 -8.81 -24.25
C ILE A 143 -9.33 -9.37 -24.90
N ASP A 144 -9.90 -8.64 -25.85
CA ASP A 144 -11.11 -9.00 -26.59
C ASP A 144 -10.81 -9.57 -27.99
N PHE A 145 -9.54 -9.82 -28.30
CA PHE A 145 -9.14 -10.25 -29.64
C PHE A 145 -9.54 -11.70 -29.91
N ASP A 146 -10.52 -11.90 -30.81
CA ASP A 146 -10.98 -13.23 -31.23
C ASP A 146 -10.06 -13.81 -32.33
N LYS A 147 -9.28 -14.81 -31.93
CA LYS A 147 -8.31 -15.51 -32.80
C LYS A 147 -8.95 -16.29 -33.92
N GLY A 148 -10.20 -16.75 -33.74
CA GLY A 148 -10.91 -17.51 -34.76
C GLY A 148 -11.33 -16.65 -35.96
N VAL A 149 -11.40 -15.33 -35.77
CA VAL A 149 -11.96 -14.39 -36.75
C VAL A 149 -10.88 -13.54 -37.42
N PHE A 150 -9.88 -13.06 -36.67
CA PHE A 150 -9.00 -12.00 -37.17
C PHE A 150 -7.65 -12.46 -37.73
N TYR A 151 -7.13 -13.63 -37.32
CA TYR A 151 -5.82 -14.10 -37.80
C TYR A 151 -5.72 -15.63 -37.84
N PRO A 152 -6.07 -16.28 -38.97
CA PRO A 152 -5.82 -17.71 -39.18
C PRO A 152 -4.34 -17.93 -39.54
N GLY A 153 -3.43 -17.61 -38.60
CA GLY A 153 -1.98 -17.80 -38.73
C GLY A 153 -1.48 -18.93 -37.82
N PRO A 154 -0.29 -19.52 -38.06
CA PRO A 154 0.20 -20.68 -37.31
C PRO A 154 0.68 -20.36 -35.87
N TYR A 155 0.74 -19.08 -35.48
CA TYR A 155 1.29 -18.60 -34.22
C TYR A 155 0.16 -18.33 -33.20
N TYR A 156 -0.49 -19.39 -32.75
CA TYR A 156 -1.63 -19.30 -31.82
C TYR A 156 -1.13 -19.09 -30.39
N THR A 157 -1.06 -17.85 -29.91
CA THR A 157 -0.94 -17.61 -28.46
C THR A 157 -2.32 -17.66 -27.81
N THR A 158 -2.41 -18.04 -26.53
CA THR A 158 -3.72 -18.14 -25.83
C THR A 158 -4.19 -16.80 -25.26
N TYR A 159 -3.28 -15.86 -25.04
CA TYR A 159 -3.55 -14.63 -24.32
C TYR A 159 -2.87 -13.46 -25.01
N SER A 160 -3.43 -12.27 -24.85
CA SER A 160 -2.72 -11.04 -25.16
C SER A 160 -1.42 -10.95 -24.35
N LEU A 161 -0.51 -10.08 -24.77
CA LEU A 161 0.74 -9.85 -24.05
C LEU A 161 0.48 -9.37 -22.61
N ALA A 162 -0.50 -8.47 -22.41
CA ALA A 162 -0.92 -7.97 -21.10
C ALA A 162 -1.46 -9.10 -20.20
N GLU A 163 -2.37 -9.93 -20.71
CA GLU A 163 -2.90 -11.09 -19.98
C GLU A 163 -1.79 -12.07 -19.61
N SER A 164 -0.87 -12.34 -20.54
CA SER A 164 0.29 -13.18 -20.28
C SER A 164 1.16 -12.58 -19.17
N TYR A 165 1.49 -11.30 -19.23
CA TYR A 165 2.32 -10.65 -18.22
C TYR A 165 1.72 -10.68 -16.81
N LEU A 166 0.39 -10.58 -16.73
CA LEU A 166 -0.35 -10.52 -15.48
C LEU A 166 -0.74 -11.90 -14.92
N SER A 167 -0.97 -12.89 -15.76
CA SER A 167 -1.44 -14.22 -15.34
C SER A 167 -0.32 -15.17 -14.88
N GLN A 168 0.91 -14.99 -15.37
CA GLN A 168 2.03 -15.86 -15.02
C GLN A 168 2.43 -15.73 -13.54
N PRO A 169 3.06 -16.77 -12.94
CA PRO A 169 3.58 -16.70 -11.57
C PRO A 169 4.55 -15.53 -11.36
N GLY A 170 5.43 -15.28 -12.34
CA GLY A 170 6.21 -14.06 -12.43
C GLY A 170 5.56 -12.99 -13.30
N GLY A 171 6.33 -12.08 -13.88
CA GLY A 171 5.82 -10.88 -14.56
C GLY A 171 5.45 -9.77 -13.59
N GLY A 172 4.47 -8.94 -13.93
CA GLY A 172 4.17 -7.73 -13.16
C GLY A 172 2.87 -7.76 -12.36
N ALA A 173 2.70 -6.72 -11.55
CA ALA A 173 1.44 -6.45 -10.82
C ALA A 173 0.49 -5.56 -11.63
N ALA A 174 1.01 -4.79 -12.59
CA ALA A 174 0.23 -3.99 -13.52
C ALA A 174 0.90 -3.93 -14.89
N PHE A 175 0.07 -3.79 -15.92
CA PHE A 175 0.47 -3.58 -17.30
C PHE A 175 -0.32 -2.40 -17.85
N LEU A 176 0.35 -1.44 -18.47
CA LEU A 176 -0.28 -0.36 -19.22
C LEU A 176 0.09 -0.54 -20.69
N GLY A 177 -0.91 -0.51 -21.58
CA GLY A 177 -0.66 -0.63 -23.00
C GLY A 177 -1.91 -0.51 -23.85
N TYR A 178 -1.75 -0.61 -25.16
CA TYR A 178 -2.84 -0.39 -26.10
C TYR A 178 -3.68 -1.64 -26.32
N GLY A 179 -5.01 -1.49 -26.25
CA GLY A 179 -5.94 -2.49 -26.75
C GLY A 179 -6.03 -2.52 -28.27
N ARG A 180 -5.56 -1.47 -28.96
CA ARG A 180 -5.52 -1.33 -30.43
C ARG A 180 -4.23 -0.61 -30.83
N TRP A 181 -4.32 0.46 -31.61
CA TRP A 181 -3.18 1.16 -32.17
C TRP A 181 -2.62 2.23 -31.22
N GLY A 182 -1.30 2.33 -31.15
CA GLY A 182 -0.56 3.46 -30.59
C GLY A 182 0.13 4.27 -31.70
N TRP A 183 0.51 5.51 -31.40
CA TRP A 183 1.26 6.38 -32.33
C TRP A 183 2.52 6.88 -31.66
N LEU A 184 3.67 6.82 -32.35
CA LEU A 184 4.99 7.06 -31.76
C LEU A 184 5.05 8.26 -30.80
N ILE A 185 4.83 9.46 -31.31
CA ILE A 185 4.98 10.70 -30.52
C ILE A 185 3.83 10.88 -29.52
N GLY A 186 2.62 10.45 -29.88
CA GLY A 186 1.47 10.57 -29.00
C GLY A 186 1.57 9.64 -27.79
N SER A 187 1.98 8.39 -28.01
CA SER A 187 2.26 7.40 -26.95
C SER A 187 3.36 7.87 -26.01
N LEU A 188 4.47 8.38 -26.55
CA LEU A 188 5.57 8.92 -25.74
C LEU A 188 5.11 10.12 -24.90
N THR A 189 4.22 10.96 -25.44
CA THR A 189 3.66 12.09 -24.70
C THR A 189 2.75 11.62 -23.56
N LEU A 190 1.90 10.62 -23.81
CA LEU A 190 1.02 10.04 -22.79
C LEU A 190 1.84 9.42 -21.64
N GLU A 191 2.89 8.67 -21.98
CA GLU A 191 3.81 8.11 -21.00
C GLU A 191 4.49 9.19 -20.16
N ASN A 192 4.90 10.31 -20.78
CA ASN A 192 5.46 11.43 -20.04
C ASN A 192 4.50 11.97 -18.98
N LYS A 193 3.22 12.12 -19.34
CA LYS A 193 2.20 12.59 -18.40
C LYS A 193 1.99 11.60 -17.28
N PHE A 194 1.90 10.30 -17.60
CA PHE A 194 1.79 9.23 -16.62
C PHE A 194 2.95 9.22 -15.62
N ILE A 195 4.20 9.18 -16.12
CA ILE A 195 5.42 9.20 -15.28
C ILE A 195 5.45 10.43 -14.38
N ARG A 196 5.12 11.61 -14.92
CA ARG A 196 5.08 12.84 -14.11
C ARG A 196 4.07 12.74 -12.97
N ARG A 197 2.89 12.18 -13.20
CA ARG A 197 1.86 12.03 -12.16
C ARG A 197 2.32 11.10 -11.05
N MET A 198 2.87 9.93 -11.40
CA MET A 198 3.35 8.95 -10.42
C MET A 198 4.57 9.42 -9.60
N LEU A 199 5.44 10.27 -10.19
CA LEU A 199 6.66 10.72 -9.50
C LEU A 199 6.47 11.98 -8.67
N VAL A 200 5.49 12.82 -9.00
CA VAL A 200 5.22 14.07 -8.26
C VAL A 200 4.30 13.84 -7.06
N ASP A 201 3.35 12.92 -7.16
CA ASP A 201 2.36 12.67 -6.12
C ASP A 201 2.45 11.22 -5.64
N SER A 202 3.05 11.02 -4.46
CA SER A 202 3.21 9.70 -3.84
C SER A 202 1.89 9.08 -3.38
N THR A 203 0.80 9.85 -3.33
CA THR A 203 -0.55 9.37 -3.00
C THR A 203 -1.35 8.94 -4.23
N CYS A 204 -0.79 9.15 -5.43
CA CYS A 204 -1.45 8.84 -6.69
C CYS A 204 -1.34 7.35 -7.02
N ASN A 205 -2.49 6.68 -7.06
CA ASN A 205 -2.60 5.28 -7.50
C ASN A 205 -2.54 5.17 -9.03
N LEU A 206 -2.21 3.99 -9.55
CA LEU A 206 -1.99 3.78 -10.98
C LEU A 206 -3.18 4.17 -11.86
N GLY A 207 -4.41 3.86 -11.42
CA GLY A 207 -5.62 4.21 -12.15
C GLY A 207 -5.82 5.72 -12.25
N VAL A 208 -5.53 6.46 -11.17
CA VAL A 208 -5.61 7.92 -11.15
C VAL A 208 -4.53 8.52 -12.04
N ALA A 209 -3.29 8.02 -11.95
CA ALA A 209 -2.19 8.48 -12.80
C ALA A 209 -2.51 8.28 -14.29
N GLU A 210 -3.09 7.14 -14.66
CA GLU A 210 -3.48 6.85 -16.04
C GLU A 210 -4.69 7.67 -16.51
N ALA A 211 -5.67 7.91 -15.63
CA ALA A 211 -6.79 8.78 -15.97
C ALA A 211 -6.35 10.25 -16.17
N LEU A 212 -5.48 10.75 -15.29
CA LEU A 212 -4.96 12.12 -15.38
C LEU A 212 -3.99 12.30 -16.55
N SER A 213 -3.19 11.29 -16.90
CA SER A 213 -2.28 11.35 -18.05
C SER A 213 -3.04 11.64 -19.35
N LYS A 214 -4.22 11.02 -19.49
CA LYS A 214 -5.16 11.20 -20.60
C LYS A 214 -5.81 12.57 -20.61
N ILE A 215 -6.21 13.10 -19.45
CA ILE A 215 -6.78 14.46 -19.33
C ILE A 215 -5.72 15.51 -19.73
N ASP A 216 -4.47 15.30 -19.34
CA ASP A 216 -3.35 16.20 -19.67
C ASP A 216 -2.90 16.11 -21.14
N TYR A 217 -3.43 15.14 -21.89
CA TYR A 217 -3.16 14.93 -23.32
C TYR A 217 -4.41 15.25 -24.15
N PRO A 218 -4.60 16.49 -24.63
CA PRO A 218 -5.88 16.95 -25.19
C PRO A 218 -6.13 16.52 -26.66
N THR A 219 -5.30 15.65 -27.23
CA THR A 219 -5.28 15.35 -28.66
C THR A 219 -5.41 13.86 -28.92
N TYR A 220 -6.17 13.47 -29.95
CA TYR A 220 -6.33 12.07 -30.43
C TYR A 220 -7.05 11.13 -29.45
N SER A 221 -8.37 11.03 -29.64
CA SER A 221 -9.26 10.09 -28.92
C SER A 221 -8.74 8.66 -28.93
N ASP A 222 -8.18 8.21 -30.05
CA ASP A 222 -7.78 6.82 -30.24
C ASP A 222 -6.63 6.42 -29.31
N ILE A 223 -5.74 7.37 -29.01
CA ILE A 223 -4.64 7.19 -28.04
C ILE A 223 -5.19 7.14 -26.62
N ILE A 224 -6.06 8.10 -26.28
CA ILE A 224 -6.63 8.27 -24.95
C ILE A 224 -7.50 7.07 -24.54
N TYR A 225 -8.33 6.58 -25.46
CA TYR A 225 -9.22 5.45 -25.18
C TYR A 225 -8.54 4.10 -25.46
N GLY A 226 -7.52 4.08 -26.32
CA GLY A 226 -6.81 2.87 -26.70
C GLY A 226 -5.83 2.38 -25.64
N HIS A 227 -5.14 3.29 -24.93
CA HIS A 227 -4.18 2.93 -23.89
C HIS A 227 -4.91 2.65 -22.57
N ASN A 228 -4.66 1.52 -21.91
CA ASN A 228 -5.41 1.11 -20.72
C ASN A 228 -4.50 0.51 -19.65
N LEU A 229 -4.93 0.64 -18.41
CA LEU A 229 -4.36 -0.07 -17.27
C LEU A 229 -5.04 -1.44 -17.13
N TYR A 230 -4.23 -2.49 -17.11
CA TYR A 230 -4.61 -3.86 -16.81
C TYR A 230 -3.97 -4.23 -15.47
N GLY A 231 -4.80 -4.52 -14.47
CA GLY A 231 -4.38 -4.70 -13.08
C GLY A 231 -5.33 -4.01 -12.12
N ASP A 232 -4.85 -3.75 -10.90
CA ASP A 232 -5.63 -3.05 -9.88
C ASP A 232 -5.43 -1.52 -10.01
N PRO A 233 -6.49 -0.74 -10.31
CA PRO A 233 -6.39 0.72 -10.43
C PRO A 233 -6.08 1.43 -9.11
N GLU A 234 -6.37 0.80 -7.96
CA GLU A 234 -6.07 1.34 -6.64
C GLU A 234 -4.65 1.01 -6.17
N MET A 235 -3.88 0.27 -6.97
CA MET A 235 -2.51 -0.08 -6.58
C MET A 235 -1.64 1.19 -6.51
N PRO A 236 -0.91 1.40 -5.40
CA PRO A 236 0.03 2.52 -5.27
C PRO A 236 1.27 2.31 -6.14
N PHE A 237 1.98 3.41 -6.45
CA PHE A 237 3.27 3.35 -7.14
C PHE A 237 4.44 3.52 -6.17
N TRP A 238 5.21 2.45 -5.97
CA TRP A 238 6.35 2.45 -5.04
C TRP A 238 7.67 2.57 -5.79
N ILE A 239 8.46 3.57 -5.41
CA ILE A 239 9.85 3.75 -5.85
C ILE A 239 10.86 3.33 -4.78
N SER A 240 10.38 3.15 -3.55
CA SER A 240 11.14 2.79 -2.36
C SER A 240 10.20 2.25 -1.29
N VAL A 241 10.77 1.67 -0.25
CA VAL A 241 10.09 1.45 1.04
C VAL A 241 10.70 2.43 2.03
N GLU A 242 9.87 3.28 2.61
CA GLU A 242 10.28 4.36 3.52
C GLU A 242 10.24 3.94 4.99
N GLY A 243 9.35 3.01 5.35
CA GLY A 243 9.18 2.54 6.73
C GLY A 243 8.33 1.29 6.86
N THR A 244 8.12 0.83 8.09
CA THR A 244 7.25 -0.33 8.39
C THR A 244 6.29 0.04 9.51
N LEU A 245 5.00 0.01 9.18
CA LEU A 245 3.97 0.38 10.14
C LEU A 245 3.79 -0.71 11.20
N SER A 246 3.47 -0.27 12.41
CA SER A 246 2.91 -1.07 13.50
C SER A 246 1.58 -0.47 13.92
N ILE A 247 0.63 -1.30 14.33
CA ILE A 247 -0.68 -0.85 14.81
C ILE A 247 -1.02 -1.52 16.14
N VAL A 248 -1.41 -0.72 17.12
CA VAL A 248 -1.79 -1.15 18.47
C VAL A 248 -3.21 -0.71 18.75
N GLY A 249 -3.99 -1.54 19.42
CA GLY A 249 -5.38 -1.24 19.80
C GLY A 249 -5.89 -2.26 20.82
N PRO A 250 -7.19 -2.27 21.13
CA PRO A 250 -7.76 -3.23 22.06
C PRO A 250 -7.64 -4.66 21.52
N GLU A 251 -7.26 -5.63 22.36
CA GLU A 251 -7.16 -7.04 21.96
C GLU A 251 -8.54 -7.67 21.74
N GLN A 252 -9.56 -7.19 22.45
CA GLN A 252 -10.91 -7.76 22.47
C GLN A 252 -11.97 -6.68 22.58
N VAL A 253 -13.15 -6.98 22.01
CA VAL A 253 -14.34 -6.13 22.05
C VAL A 253 -15.60 -7.01 22.20
N MET A 254 -16.74 -6.42 22.54
CA MET A 254 -17.99 -7.17 22.77
C MET A 254 -18.93 -7.12 21.56
N GLU A 255 -19.66 -8.21 21.30
CA GLU A 255 -20.77 -8.20 20.33
C GLU A 255 -21.99 -7.45 20.90
N LYS A 256 -22.81 -6.86 20.04
CA LYS A 256 -24.10 -6.19 20.35
C LYS A 256 -24.00 -5.11 21.42
N GLN A 257 -22.84 -4.47 21.49
CA GLN A 257 -22.57 -3.35 22.35
C GLN A 257 -21.88 -2.28 21.52
N ASN A 258 -22.38 -1.06 21.62
CA ASN A 258 -21.73 0.10 21.05
C ASN A 258 -20.48 0.48 21.87
N GLN A 259 -19.35 0.69 21.20
CA GLN A 259 -18.04 0.88 21.80
C GLN A 259 -17.20 1.80 20.92
N VAL A 260 -16.46 2.70 21.55
CA VAL A 260 -15.42 3.47 20.86
C VAL A 260 -14.09 2.73 21.02
N VAL A 261 -13.51 2.33 19.90
CA VAL A 261 -12.17 1.74 19.82
C VAL A 261 -11.17 2.76 19.29
N LEU A 262 -9.94 2.68 19.80
CA LEU A 262 -8.83 3.56 19.44
C LEU A 262 -7.66 2.71 18.97
N PHE A 263 -7.10 3.07 17.82
CA PHE A 263 -5.90 2.46 17.27
C PHE A 263 -4.80 3.50 17.14
N HIS A 264 -3.60 3.09 17.52
CA HIS A 264 -2.38 3.88 17.44
C HIS A 264 -1.46 3.27 16.37
N VAL A 265 -1.00 4.07 15.42
CA VAL A 265 -0.11 3.65 14.32
C VAL A 265 1.26 4.31 14.46
N PHE A 266 2.30 3.49 14.35
CA PHE A 266 3.69 3.91 14.50
C PHE A 266 4.56 3.42 13.34
N ASP A 267 5.66 4.13 13.07
CA ASP A 267 6.81 3.64 12.31
C ASP A 267 8.04 3.73 13.22
N GLY A 268 8.52 2.57 13.67
CA GLY A 268 9.42 2.48 14.82
C GLY A 268 8.76 3.04 16.08
N GLU A 269 9.34 4.10 16.64
CA GLU A 269 8.82 4.80 17.83
C GLU A 269 8.00 6.06 17.48
N ASN A 270 7.94 6.44 16.19
CA ASN A 270 7.31 7.69 15.77
C ASN A 270 5.83 7.47 15.47
N PRO A 271 4.91 8.31 15.98
CA PRO A 271 3.52 8.29 15.56
C PRO A 271 3.41 8.67 14.08
N VAL A 272 2.45 8.06 13.38
CA VAL A 272 2.28 8.25 11.94
C VAL A 272 0.98 8.98 11.65
N GLU A 273 1.07 10.22 11.17
CA GLU A 273 -0.08 11.00 10.70
C GLU A 273 -0.59 10.54 9.34
N GLY A 274 -1.91 10.53 9.14
CA GLY A 274 -2.54 10.27 7.85
C GLY A 274 -2.50 8.82 7.37
N ALA A 275 -2.05 7.88 8.21
CA ALA A 275 -2.16 6.45 7.92
C ALA A 275 -3.63 6.04 7.88
N LYS A 276 -4.01 5.33 6.80
CA LYS A 276 -5.36 4.82 6.62
C LYS A 276 -5.53 3.53 7.42
N VAL A 277 -6.39 3.57 8.43
CA VAL A 277 -6.78 2.44 9.28
C VAL A 277 -8.13 1.89 8.80
N CYS A 278 -8.18 0.58 8.56
CA CYS A 278 -9.39 -0.12 8.13
C CYS A 278 -9.73 -1.22 9.13
N LEU A 279 -10.98 -1.23 9.60
CA LEU A 279 -11.58 -2.29 10.40
C LEU A 279 -12.48 -3.12 9.48
N TYR A 280 -12.25 -4.42 9.45
CA TYR A 280 -13.01 -5.35 8.62
C TYR A 280 -13.45 -6.59 9.39
N LYS A 281 -14.77 -6.80 9.41
CA LYS A 281 -15.40 -8.07 9.72
C LYS A 281 -16.46 -8.32 8.65
N LYS A 282 -16.36 -9.46 7.98
CA LYS A 282 -17.23 -9.81 6.86
C LYS A 282 -18.70 -9.64 7.25
N ASP A 283 -19.43 -8.95 6.38
CA ASP A 283 -20.87 -8.68 6.47
C ASP A 283 -21.34 -7.85 7.69
N GLU A 284 -20.42 -7.31 8.51
CA GLU A 284 -20.77 -6.55 9.74
C GLU A 284 -20.04 -5.22 9.86
N ILE A 285 -18.70 -5.23 9.74
CA ILE A 285 -17.87 -4.04 9.97
C ILE A 285 -17.03 -3.79 8.73
N PHE A 286 -17.17 -2.59 8.17
CA PHE A 286 -16.24 -2.05 7.19
C PHE A 286 -16.13 -0.54 7.42
N LEU A 287 -15.16 -0.16 8.25
CA LEU A 287 -14.92 1.24 8.62
C LEU A 287 -13.50 1.62 8.24
N ILE A 288 -13.35 2.84 7.71
CA ILE A 288 -12.07 3.41 7.31
C ILE A 288 -11.94 4.79 7.95
N GLY A 289 -10.79 5.05 8.55
CA GLY A 289 -10.42 6.31 9.16
C GLY A 289 -8.94 6.58 8.94
N ASN A 290 -8.52 7.82 9.14
CA ASN A 290 -7.10 8.19 9.07
C ASN A 290 -6.61 8.58 10.46
N THR A 291 -5.33 8.33 10.72
CA THR A 291 -4.69 8.78 11.95
C THR A 291 -4.49 10.29 11.97
N ASN A 292 -4.60 10.88 13.15
CA ASN A 292 -4.22 12.27 13.41
C ASN A 292 -2.69 12.43 13.59
N ASP A 293 -2.25 13.63 13.97
CA ASP A 293 -0.84 13.98 14.24
C ASP A 293 -0.20 13.18 15.39
N GLN A 294 -1.00 12.56 16.25
CA GLN A 294 -0.54 11.67 17.33
C GLN A 294 -0.51 10.19 16.90
N GLY A 295 -0.89 9.87 15.66
CA GLY A 295 -0.96 8.50 15.17
C GLY A 295 -2.27 7.78 15.50
N ASP A 296 -3.30 8.52 15.91
CA ASP A 296 -4.52 7.94 16.48
C ASP A 296 -5.68 7.91 15.49
N ALA A 297 -6.35 6.77 15.36
CA ALA A 297 -7.60 6.60 14.65
C ALA A 297 -8.68 5.99 15.56
N SER A 298 -9.82 6.67 15.70
CA SER A 298 -10.93 6.24 16.56
C SER A 298 -12.16 5.84 15.75
N PHE A 299 -12.83 4.77 16.17
CA PHE A 299 -14.00 4.22 15.51
C PHE A 299 -15.08 3.88 16.54
N GLU A 300 -16.33 4.16 16.19
CA GLU A 300 -17.50 3.66 16.90
C GLU A 300 -17.95 2.36 16.24
N ILE A 301 -18.05 1.28 17.00
CA ILE A 301 -18.38 -0.05 16.50
C ILE A 301 -19.44 -0.73 17.37
N GLU A 302 -20.27 -1.53 16.73
CA GLU A 302 -21.21 -2.46 17.37
C GLU A 302 -21.21 -3.77 16.55
N PRO A 303 -20.29 -4.71 16.82
CA PRO A 303 -20.24 -5.98 16.08
C PRO A 303 -21.49 -6.82 16.36
N ASP A 304 -22.13 -7.41 15.36
CA ASP A 304 -23.37 -8.17 15.56
C ASP A 304 -23.14 -9.58 16.13
N SER A 305 -21.96 -10.15 15.85
CA SER A 305 -21.63 -11.52 16.27
C SER A 305 -20.19 -11.72 16.70
N VAL A 306 -19.97 -12.70 17.58
CA VAL A 306 -18.64 -13.21 17.95
C VAL A 306 -17.76 -13.57 16.76
N GLY A 307 -16.45 -13.50 16.96
CA GLY A 307 -15.48 -13.91 15.96
C GLY A 307 -14.21 -13.07 16.01
N THR A 308 -13.67 -12.75 14.84
CA THR A 308 -12.45 -11.95 14.72
C THR A 308 -12.69 -10.83 13.72
N MET A 309 -12.25 -9.63 14.09
CA MET A 309 -12.17 -8.47 13.22
C MET A 309 -10.71 -8.23 12.84
N THR A 310 -10.45 -8.03 11.55
CA THR A 310 -9.13 -7.66 11.05
C THR A 310 -9.00 -6.14 11.06
N VAL A 311 -7.84 -5.66 11.50
CA VAL A 311 -7.49 -4.24 11.47
C VAL A 311 -6.22 -4.07 10.68
N THR A 312 -6.19 -3.15 9.72
CA THR A 312 -5.00 -2.85 8.92
C THR A 312 -4.66 -1.38 8.95
N ALA A 313 -3.38 -1.03 8.96
CA ALA A 313 -2.89 0.33 8.73
C ALA A 313 -2.06 0.36 7.44
N THR A 314 -2.32 1.35 6.58
CA THR A 314 -1.63 1.55 5.30
C THR A 314 -1.21 3.00 5.14
N LEU A 315 -0.04 3.24 4.57
CA LEU A 315 0.47 4.55 4.20
C LEU A 315 1.33 4.38 2.93
N PRO A 316 1.33 5.33 1.98
CA PRO A 316 2.19 5.24 0.80
C PRO A 316 3.64 4.90 1.15
N ARG A 317 4.23 3.96 0.39
CA ARG A 317 5.63 3.51 0.53
C ARG A 317 6.00 2.92 1.89
N HIS A 318 5.04 2.57 2.73
CA HIS A 318 5.31 1.86 3.98
C HIS A 318 4.80 0.43 3.90
N ILE A 319 5.53 -0.49 4.54
CA ILE A 319 5.02 -1.85 4.77
C ILE A 319 3.80 -1.75 5.70
N PRO A 320 2.63 -2.29 5.31
CA PRO A 320 1.41 -2.13 6.09
C PRO A 320 1.41 -2.98 7.35
N ALA A 321 0.70 -2.51 8.37
CA ALA A 321 0.49 -3.24 9.61
C ALA A 321 -0.84 -3.99 9.57
N GLN A 322 -0.92 -5.13 10.26
CA GLN A 322 -2.16 -5.85 10.49
C GLN A 322 -2.25 -6.31 11.94
N ASN A 323 -3.43 -6.20 12.54
CA ASN A 323 -3.78 -6.76 13.83
C ASN A 323 -5.12 -7.50 13.75
N LEU A 324 -5.37 -8.42 14.69
CA LEU A 324 -6.61 -9.19 14.80
C LEU A 324 -7.23 -8.95 16.18
N ILE A 325 -8.50 -8.58 16.19
CA ILE A 325 -9.26 -8.28 17.42
C ILE A 325 -10.32 -9.34 17.63
N GLY A 326 -10.37 -9.92 18.84
CA GLY A 326 -11.40 -10.89 19.21
C GLY A 326 -12.72 -10.21 19.55
N ILE A 327 -13.83 -10.71 19.02
CA ILE A 327 -15.18 -10.30 19.41
C ILE A 327 -15.81 -11.41 20.25
N GLN A 328 -16.21 -11.07 21.47
CA GLN A 328 -16.75 -12.02 22.43
C GLN A 328 -18.25 -11.86 22.64
N SER A 329 -18.90 -12.95 23.06
CA SER A 329 -20.35 -12.96 23.24
C SER A 329 -20.72 -12.20 24.49
N LEU A 330 -21.88 -11.57 24.45
CA LEU A 330 -22.51 -10.96 25.61
C LEU A 330 -23.13 -11.98 26.60
N SER A 331 -22.83 -13.27 26.48
CA SER A 331 -23.52 -14.36 27.19
C SER A 331 -23.25 -14.41 28.70
N GLY A 332 -24.03 -13.66 29.48
CA GLY A 332 -24.76 -14.07 30.69
C GLY A 332 -24.02 -14.71 31.86
N VAL A 333 -23.59 -13.89 32.82
CA VAL A 333 -24.22 -13.98 34.16
C VAL A 333 -25.50 -13.16 34.03
N ASN A 334 -26.66 -13.75 34.38
CA ASN A 334 -28.03 -13.21 34.33
C ASN A 334 -28.15 -11.71 34.06
N GLY A 335 -29.05 -11.32 33.14
CA GLY A 335 -29.36 -9.96 32.68
C GLY A 335 -29.83 -8.97 33.76
N GLU A 336 -28.98 -8.73 34.74
CA GLU A 336 -28.80 -7.45 35.38
C GLU A 336 -27.62 -6.82 34.65
N THR A 337 -27.72 -5.55 34.29
CA THR A 337 -26.57 -4.73 33.94
C THR A 337 -25.50 -5.02 35.00
N LEU A 338 -24.41 -5.70 34.63
CA LEU A 338 -23.31 -5.98 35.55
C LEU A 338 -22.59 -4.66 35.82
N LEU A 339 -23.27 -3.83 36.61
CA LEU A 339 -22.61 -2.82 37.39
C LEU A 339 -21.49 -3.55 38.15
N PRO A 340 -20.26 -3.02 38.13
CA PRO A 340 -19.18 -3.54 38.95
C PRO A 340 -19.71 -3.84 40.34
N THR A 341 -19.54 -5.04 40.88
CA THR A 341 -20.07 -5.34 42.22
C THR A 341 -19.34 -4.56 43.32
N LYS A 342 -18.21 -3.93 42.97
CA LYS A 342 -17.38 -3.07 43.80
C LYS A 342 -16.70 -2.01 42.93
N PRO A 343 -16.38 -0.83 43.48
CA PRO A 343 -15.51 0.12 42.81
C PRO A 343 -14.12 -0.48 42.54
N GLU A 344 -13.52 -0.19 41.38
CA GLU A 344 -12.16 -0.60 41.05
C GLU A 344 -11.47 0.40 40.13
N MET A 345 -10.13 0.50 40.25
CA MET A 345 -9.29 1.29 39.37
C MET A 345 -8.38 0.35 38.56
N ALA A 346 -8.42 0.47 37.24
CA ALA A 346 -7.51 -0.23 36.35
C ALA A 346 -6.12 0.40 36.39
N GLN A 347 -5.11 -0.35 35.92
CA GLN A 347 -3.79 0.24 35.70
C GLN A 347 -3.89 1.35 34.65
N ASN A 348 -3.25 2.50 34.91
CA ASN A 348 -3.25 3.60 33.96
C ASN A 348 -2.60 3.19 32.63
N TYR A 349 -3.11 3.70 31.52
CA TYR A 349 -2.55 3.46 30.19
C TYR A 349 -2.38 4.77 29.41
N PRO A 350 -1.21 5.01 28.80
CA PRO A 350 0.01 4.19 28.87
C PRO A 350 0.68 4.24 30.26
N ASN A 351 1.49 3.24 30.60
CA ASN A 351 2.39 3.23 31.76
C ASN A 351 3.63 2.34 31.47
N PRO A 352 4.86 2.91 31.33
CA PRO A 352 5.19 4.32 31.51
C PRO A 352 4.50 5.26 30.50
N PHE A 353 4.34 6.54 30.85
CA PHE A 353 3.76 7.58 29.98
C PHE A 353 4.69 8.79 29.87
N ASN A 354 4.55 9.60 28.81
CA ASN A 354 5.43 10.75 28.57
C ASN A 354 4.79 12.12 28.83
N SER A 355 3.53 12.31 28.45
CA SER A 355 2.84 13.60 28.49
C SER A 355 1.53 13.51 29.26
N SER A 356 0.75 12.45 29.01
CA SER A 356 -0.50 12.18 29.70
C SER A 356 -0.77 10.68 29.81
N THR A 357 -1.65 10.30 30.72
CA THR A 357 -2.11 8.92 30.90
C THR A 357 -3.58 8.90 31.28
N THR A 358 -4.29 7.87 30.87
CA THR A 358 -5.71 7.68 31.19
C THR A 358 -5.84 6.76 32.40
N ILE A 359 -6.56 7.25 33.41
CA ILE A 359 -6.95 6.51 34.61
C ILE A 359 -8.38 6.03 34.38
N SER A 360 -8.54 4.72 34.21
CA SER A 360 -9.86 4.08 34.04
C SER A 360 -10.31 3.48 35.36
N PHE A 361 -11.56 3.72 35.75
CA PHE A 361 -12.15 3.17 36.96
C PHE A 361 -13.62 2.81 36.72
N SER A 362 -14.18 1.97 37.58
CA SER A 362 -15.56 1.55 37.48
C SER A 362 -16.27 1.69 38.82
N LEU A 363 -17.56 2.03 38.78
CA LEU A 363 -18.40 2.24 39.96
C LEU A 363 -19.61 1.32 39.94
N SER A 364 -19.94 0.77 41.11
CA SER A 364 -21.12 -0.07 41.30
C SER A 364 -22.42 0.73 41.21
N HIS A 365 -22.41 1.98 41.69
CA HIS A 365 -23.53 2.92 41.65
C HIS A 365 -22.99 4.33 41.39
N ALA A 366 -23.86 5.30 41.09
CA ALA A 366 -23.41 6.69 40.97
C ALA A 366 -22.96 7.21 42.34
N GLY A 367 -21.77 7.81 42.42
CA GLY A 367 -21.14 8.15 43.68
C GLY A 367 -19.99 9.15 43.55
N GLN A 368 -19.57 9.69 44.70
CA GLN A 368 -18.43 10.60 44.80
C GLN A 368 -17.13 9.84 44.56
N VAL A 369 -16.30 10.35 43.65
CA VAL A 369 -14.97 9.81 43.34
C VAL A 369 -13.92 10.86 43.61
N HIS A 370 -12.91 10.46 44.39
CA HIS A 370 -11.73 11.26 44.65
C HIS A 370 -10.50 10.58 44.07
N ILE A 371 -9.82 11.23 43.12
CA ILE A 371 -8.59 10.72 42.51
C ILE A 371 -7.46 11.71 42.75
N SER A 372 -6.41 11.25 43.43
CA SER A 372 -5.26 12.05 43.81
C SER A 372 -3.95 11.39 43.38
N ILE A 373 -2.98 12.20 42.94
CA ILE A 373 -1.63 11.77 42.57
C ILE A 373 -0.64 12.17 43.66
N PHE A 374 0.25 11.26 44.03
CA PHE A 374 1.31 11.47 45.01
C PHE A 374 2.69 11.18 44.40
N ASP A 375 3.72 11.88 44.88
CA ASP A 375 5.11 11.55 44.57
C ASP A 375 5.63 10.36 45.41
N ILE A 376 6.86 9.91 45.16
CA ILE A 376 7.50 8.83 45.92
C ILE A 376 7.69 9.14 47.42
N GLY A 377 7.69 10.41 47.80
CA GLY A 377 7.73 10.87 49.19
C GLY A 377 6.37 10.93 49.86
N GLY A 378 5.29 10.57 49.17
CA GLY A 378 3.91 10.66 49.66
C GLY A 378 3.34 12.07 49.67
N ARG A 379 3.98 13.03 48.98
CA ARG A 379 3.46 14.40 48.87
C ARG A 379 2.38 14.44 47.79
N LEU A 380 1.28 15.12 48.07
CA LEU A 380 0.22 15.37 47.09
C LEU A 380 0.77 16.23 45.95
N VAL A 381 0.57 15.74 44.72
CA VAL A 381 1.00 16.38 43.49
C VAL A 381 -0.16 17.06 42.79
N ASN A 382 -1.30 16.37 42.69
CA ASN A 382 -2.51 16.89 42.06
C ASN A 382 -3.75 16.11 42.49
N ILE A 383 -4.88 16.79 42.60
CA ILE A 383 -6.22 16.18 42.69
C ILE A 383 -6.81 16.22 41.29
N ILE A 384 -7.00 15.06 40.67
CA ILE A 384 -7.47 14.94 39.28
C ILE A 384 -8.99 15.11 39.21
N THR A 385 -9.71 14.60 40.21
CA THR A 385 -11.14 14.84 40.36
C THR A 385 -11.57 14.65 41.81
N ASP A 386 -12.63 15.38 42.18
CA ASP A 386 -13.39 15.24 43.41
C ASP A 386 -14.87 15.50 43.11
N GLU A 387 -15.45 14.68 42.23
CA GLU A 387 -16.79 14.88 41.67
C GLU A 387 -17.65 13.60 41.72
N ILE A 388 -18.95 13.75 41.43
CA ILE A 388 -19.89 12.63 41.34
C ILE A 388 -19.85 12.06 39.92
N PHE A 389 -19.61 10.75 39.79
CA PHE A 389 -19.66 10.02 38.52
C PHE A 389 -20.86 9.07 38.49
N THR A 390 -21.32 8.73 37.28
CA THR A 390 -22.37 7.74 37.08
C THR A 390 -21.87 6.31 37.29
N ALA A 391 -22.77 5.41 37.65
CA ALA A 391 -22.47 3.97 37.74
C ALA A 391 -21.93 3.43 36.40
N GLY A 392 -21.03 2.44 36.46
CA GLY A 392 -20.37 1.86 35.28
C GLY A 392 -18.92 2.32 35.09
N GLN A 393 -18.39 2.18 33.88
CA GLN A 393 -17.00 2.53 33.56
C GLN A 393 -16.87 4.04 33.31
N ASN A 394 -15.82 4.62 33.88
CA ASN A 394 -15.48 6.04 33.79
C ASN A 394 -13.97 6.18 33.51
N ARG A 395 -13.58 7.32 32.92
CA ARG A 395 -12.18 7.60 32.55
C ARG A 395 -11.84 9.06 32.85
N ILE A 396 -10.61 9.29 33.32
CA ILE A 396 -10.08 10.64 33.51
C ILE A 396 -8.60 10.69 33.10
N ILE A 397 -8.15 11.84 32.60
CA ILE A 397 -6.79 12.02 32.08
C ILE A 397 -5.97 12.81 33.10
N TRP A 398 -4.77 12.32 33.42
CA TRP A 398 -3.75 13.13 34.06
C TRP A 398 -2.67 13.50 33.04
N ASN A 399 -2.40 14.80 32.91
CA ASN A 399 -1.47 15.39 31.93
C ASN A 399 -0.05 15.62 32.49
N GLY A 400 0.32 14.93 33.56
CA GLY A 400 1.64 15.08 34.18
C GLY A 400 1.91 16.49 34.74
N ARG A 401 0.87 17.22 35.17
CA ARG A 401 0.97 18.52 35.82
C ARG A 401 0.56 18.45 37.29
N ASN A 402 1.12 19.34 38.11
CA ASN A 402 0.71 19.55 39.50
C ASN A 402 -0.51 20.50 39.59
N GLU A 403 -1.01 20.75 40.80
CA GLU A 403 -2.16 21.64 41.06
C GLU A 403 -1.98 23.06 40.53
N THR A 404 -0.74 23.55 40.46
CA THR A 404 -0.40 24.89 39.94
C THR A 404 -0.23 24.92 38.41
N GLY A 405 -0.47 23.81 37.72
CA GLY A 405 -0.38 23.70 36.25
C GLY A 405 1.04 23.50 35.70
N TYR A 406 2.06 23.42 36.56
CA TYR A 406 3.44 23.13 36.15
C TYR A 406 3.65 21.65 35.93
N GLU A 407 4.52 21.32 34.99
CA GLU A 407 4.90 19.93 34.70
C GLU A 407 5.69 19.32 35.85
N VAL A 408 5.44 18.04 36.12
CA VAL A 408 6.16 17.29 37.14
C VAL A 408 7.31 16.49 36.51
N ALA A 409 8.37 16.22 37.27
CA ALA A 409 9.58 15.57 36.77
C ALA A 409 9.35 14.09 36.40
N SER A 410 10.17 13.54 35.51
CA SER A 410 10.23 12.09 35.25
C SER A 410 10.45 11.32 36.56
N GLY A 411 9.70 10.25 36.78
CA GLY A 411 9.76 9.51 38.03
C GLY A 411 8.53 8.67 38.34
N LEU A 412 8.53 8.14 39.56
CA LEU A 412 7.48 7.29 40.09
C LEU A 412 6.42 8.11 40.82
N TYR A 413 5.16 7.85 40.50
CA TYR A 413 3.99 8.46 41.12
C TYR A 413 3.00 7.39 41.56
N PHE A 414 2.13 7.74 42.51
CA PHE A 414 1.06 6.88 43.00
C PHE A 414 -0.28 7.57 42.80
N CYS A 415 -1.19 6.93 42.06
CA CYS A 415 -2.57 7.36 41.92
C CYS A 415 -3.39 6.64 42.96
N ARG A 416 -4.03 7.40 43.84
CA ARG A 416 -5.00 6.92 44.81
C ARG A 416 -6.40 7.22 44.30
N PHE A 417 -7.21 6.18 44.23
CA PHE A 417 -8.64 6.26 43.96
C PHE A 417 -9.40 5.98 45.26
N GLU A 418 -10.44 6.77 45.52
CA GLU A 418 -11.34 6.60 46.66
C GLU A 418 -12.79 6.79 46.24
N SER A 419 -13.65 5.85 46.63
CA SER A 419 -15.09 5.89 46.40
C SER A 419 -15.80 4.96 47.39
N GLU A 420 -16.90 5.42 48.00
CA GLU A 420 -17.80 4.58 48.83
C GLU A 420 -17.10 3.73 49.92
N GLY A 421 -16.04 4.25 50.54
CA GLY A 421 -15.27 3.53 51.57
C GLY A 421 -14.27 2.50 51.03
N PHE A 422 -14.14 2.39 49.70
CA PHE A 422 -13.08 1.65 49.02
C PHE A 422 -11.93 2.61 48.64
N SER A 423 -10.69 2.13 48.75
CA SER A 423 -9.52 2.83 48.24
C SER A 423 -8.57 1.85 47.54
N ASP A 424 -8.07 2.25 46.37
CA ASP A 424 -7.05 1.51 45.60
C ASP A 424 -5.92 2.46 45.21
N ILE A 425 -4.71 1.91 45.08
CA ILE A 425 -3.52 2.65 44.70
C ILE A 425 -2.84 1.96 43.52
N LYS A 426 -2.56 2.71 42.46
CA LYS A 426 -1.77 2.27 41.30
C LYS A 426 -0.49 3.06 41.18
N GLN A 427 0.56 2.39 40.72
CA GLN A 427 1.86 3.00 40.45
C GLN A 427 1.91 3.49 39.00
N LEU A 428 2.39 4.71 38.79
CA LEU A 428 2.49 5.39 37.51
C LEU A 428 3.95 5.78 37.28
N THR A 429 4.48 5.47 36.10
CA THR A 429 5.85 5.83 35.73
C THR A 429 5.79 6.92 34.66
N LEU A 430 6.25 8.13 34.99
CA LEU A 430 6.36 9.23 34.02
C LEU A 430 7.78 9.28 33.46
N ILE A 431 7.92 9.30 32.14
CA ILE A 431 9.18 9.44 31.41
C ILE A 431 9.08 10.64 30.47
N ARG A 432 9.68 11.76 30.88
CA ARG A 432 9.92 12.94 30.04
C ARG A 432 11.38 13.07 29.69
#